data_AF-A0A7V2HZV3-F1
#
_entry.id   AF-A0A7V2HZV3-F1
#
_cell.length_a   1.000
_cell.length_b   1.000
_cell.length_c   1.000
_cell.angle_alpha   90.00
_cell.angle_beta   90.00
_cell.angle_gamma   90.00
#
_symmetry.space_group_name_H-M   'P 1'
#
loop_
_entity.id
_entity.type
_entity.pdbx_description
1 polymer ?
#
loop_
_entity_poly.entity_id
_entity_poly.type
_entity_poly.pdbx_seq_one_letter_code
_entity_poly.pdbx_strand_id
1 'polypeptide(L)'
;MLFSNLVIFLFGIYDFLFPTFWQKFYYIKTNHFELLLNKKEKILIRNTNNYPIEIYINNEKVLIPAQFLSSLKLENGYYKITSKDSFFIHTKNKISNEFIYLKNFWNEVNNFIGPFGHKLVASGFLSIITILFFCAYLYFRRIFLIGFIISFLSLVLTFSKSYIPITTFILFLIYFLKKKNFIGIFLSIFIFLIFSIFILTYFEKTSILRLNFYKAGIEIFYKSPIFGIGYNHVSDYLENYMKLGLIDNAFHTHNIYTDALSETGIIGFIIFLITYFYFAIKFLFKGYKEKNFISISAGWIIVMILITGFFEKNLDRAIIDLLIFSIMGLARAKKPPNWQ
;
A
#
# COMPACT_ATOMS: atom_id res chain seq x y z
N MET A 1 5.97 1.74 17.72
CA MET A 1 6.42 0.78 16.68
C MET A 1 6.29 -0.67 17.14
N LEU A 2 7.00 -1.14 18.17
CA LEU A 2 6.90 -2.56 18.56
C LEU A 2 5.48 -2.94 19.04
N PHE A 3 4.87 -2.11 19.90
CA PHE A 3 3.48 -2.28 20.35
C PHE A 3 2.47 -2.20 19.19
N SER A 4 2.57 -1.18 18.34
CA SER A 4 1.68 -1.04 17.17
C SER A 4 1.80 -2.24 16.21
N ASN A 5 3.01 -2.75 15.96
CA ASN A 5 3.21 -3.92 15.09
C ASN A 5 2.74 -5.21 15.74
N LEU A 6 2.96 -5.39 17.05
CA LEU A 6 2.44 -6.53 17.79
C LEU A 6 0.92 -6.54 17.76
N VAL A 7 0.28 -5.40 17.98
CA VAL A 7 -1.18 -5.23 17.90
C VAL A 7 -1.66 -5.57 16.48
N ILE A 8 -1.08 -4.96 15.46
CA ILE A 8 -1.42 -5.21 14.06
C ILE A 8 -1.25 -6.70 13.70
N PHE A 9 -0.18 -7.33 14.16
CA PHE A 9 0.14 -8.72 13.89
C PHE A 9 -0.76 -9.70 14.64
N LEU A 10 -1.02 -9.47 15.93
CA LEU A 10 -1.91 -10.31 16.72
C LEU A 10 -3.34 -10.25 16.18
N PHE A 11 -3.81 -9.07 15.79
CA PHE A 11 -5.11 -8.93 15.12
C PHE A 11 -5.12 -9.61 13.74
N GLY A 12 -4.06 -9.44 12.94
CA GLY A 12 -3.93 -10.14 11.66
C GLY A 12 -3.93 -11.67 11.82
N ILE A 13 -3.16 -12.22 12.76
CA ILE A 13 -3.12 -13.68 13.01
C ILE A 13 -4.47 -14.21 13.49
N TYR A 14 -5.12 -13.50 14.41
CA TYR A 14 -6.42 -13.91 14.94
C TYR A 14 -7.45 -14.04 13.81
N ASP A 15 -7.54 -13.03 12.94
CA ASP A 15 -8.47 -13.06 11.80
C ASP A 15 -8.08 -14.13 10.76
N PHE A 16 -6.78 -14.33 10.52
CA PHE A 16 -6.31 -15.35 9.58
C PHE A 16 -6.57 -16.78 10.05
N LEU A 17 -6.40 -17.06 11.34
CA LEU A 17 -6.57 -18.42 11.91
C LEU A 17 -8.02 -18.77 12.20
N PHE A 18 -8.89 -17.78 12.42
CA PHE A 18 -10.30 -18.00 12.77
C PHE A 18 -11.29 -17.36 11.76
N PRO A 19 -11.15 -17.58 10.44
CA PRO A 19 -12.02 -16.95 9.45
C PRO A 19 -13.48 -17.41 9.58
N THR A 20 -13.71 -18.63 10.08
CA THR A 20 -15.04 -19.24 10.24
C THR A 20 -15.77 -18.80 11.51
N PHE A 21 -15.06 -18.28 12.52
CA PHE A 21 -15.68 -17.69 13.71
C PHE A 21 -16.56 -16.48 13.32
N TRP A 22 -16.23 -15.87 12.19
CA TRP A 22 -16.90 -14.73 11.58
C TRP A 22 -17.95 -15.08 10.50
N GLN A 23 -17.98 -16.32 10.02
CA GLN A 23 -18.86 -16.75 8.91
C GLN A 23 -20.30 -17.12 9.35
N LYS A 24 -20.65 -16.96 10.63
CA LYS A 24 -22.02 -17.20 11.13
C LYS A 24 -23.03 -16.09 10.79
N PHE A 25 -22.77 -15.28 9.77
CA PHE A 25 -23.70 -14.26 9.28
C PHE A 25 -24.22 -14.66 7.90
N TYR A 26 -25.53 -14.93 7.84
CA TYR A 26 -26.25 -15.43 6.67
C TYR A 26 -26.15 -14.48 5.46
N TYR A 27 -25.81 -15.03 4.30
CA TYR A 27 -26.13 -14.44 3.00
C TYR A 27 -27.60 -14.71 2.69
N ILE A 28 -28.43 -13.68 2.62
CA ILE A 28 -29.75 -13.78 1.98
C ILE A 28 -29.59 -13.26 0.55
N LYS A 29 -29.58 -14.18 -0.41
CA LYS A 29 -29.62 -13.88 -1.85
C LYS A 29 -31.07 -13.93 -2.29
N THR A 30 -31.72 -12.79 -2.44
CA THR A 30 -33.04 -12.70 -3.07
C THR A 30 -32.90 -12.05 -4.45
N ASN A 31 -33.30 -12.78 -5.49
CA ASN A 31 -33.48 -12.21 -6.81
C ASN A 31 -34.72 -11.32 -6.77
N HIS A 32 -34.61 -10.10 -7.30
CA HIS A 32 -35.64 -9.05 -7.38
C HIS A 32 -35.95 -8.29 -6.08
N PHE A 33 -35.44 -7.06 -5.99
CA PHE A 33 -36.17 -6.00 -5.31
C PHE A 33 -37.16 -5.39 -6.30
N GLU A 34 -38.36 -5.97 -6.39
CA GLU A 34 -39.54 -5.19 -6.73
C GLU A 34 -40.09 -4.66 -5.40
N LEU A 35 -39.92 -3.36 -5.16
CA LEU A 35 -40.58 -2.66 -4.07
C LEU A 35 -42.08 -2.55 -4.38
N LEU A 36 -42.81 -3.65 -4.16
CA LEU A 36 -44.26 -3.62 -3.94
C LEU A 36 -44.50 -3.18 -2.50
N LEU A 37 -44.35 -1.87 -2.23
CA LEU A 37 -44.85 -1.28 -0.99
C LEU A 37 -46.35 -1.03 -1.15
N ASN A 38 -47.10 -1.56 -0.19
CA ASN A 38 -48.54 -1.47 -0.12
C ASN A 38 -48.98 0.01 -0.13
N LYS A 39 -50.09 0.31 -0.82
CA LYS A 39 -50.59 1.63 -1.28
C LYS A 39 -50.78 2.74 -0.22
N LYS A 40 -50.34 2.59 1.03
CA LYS A 40 -50.63 3.51 2.15
C LYS A 40 -49.42 4.16 2.83
N GLU A 41 -48.19 3.86 2.43
CA GLU A 41 -47.01 4.35 3.13
C GLU A 41 -46.34 5.52 2.38
N LYS A 42 -46.32 6.70 3.02
CA LYS A 42 -45.61 7.89 2.51
C LYS A 42 -44.19 7.90 3.07
N ILE A 43 -43.20 7.86 2.18
CA ILE A 43 -41.79 8.08 2.54
C ILE A 43 -41.50 9.58 2.41
N LEU A 44 -41.02 10.20 3.49
CA LEU A 44 -40.56 11.58 3.50
C LEU A 44 -39.03 11.59 3.40
N ILE A 45 -38.48 11.98 2.24
CA ILE A 45 -37.04 12.14 2.05
C ILE A 45 -36.71 13.61 2.25
N ARG A 46 -36.00 13.95 3.32
CA ARG A 46 -35.55 15.32 3.60
C ARG A 46 -34.07 15.43 3.26
N ASN A 47 -33.77 16.03 2.12
CA ASN A 47 -32.40 16.33 1.73
C ASN A 47 -31.96 17.62 2.45
N THR A 48 -30.96 17.51 3.32
CA THR A 48 -30.27 18.68 3.87
C THR A 48 -28.81 18.56 3.46
N ASN A 49 -28.36 19.51 2.65
CA ASN A 49 -27.03 19.50 2.04
C ASN A 49 -25.97 19.25 3.13
N ASN A 50 -25.15 18.22 2.90
CA ASN A 50 -24.01 17.74 3.71
C ASN A 50 -24.31 16.85 4.94
N TYR A 51 -25.52 16.32 5.11
CA TYR A 51 -25.80 15.31 6.15
C TYR A 51 -26.29 13.96 5.55
N PRO A 52 -26.05 12.83 6.25
CA PRO A 52 -26.58 11.52 5.85
C PRO A 52 -28.09 11.57 5.62
N ILE A 53 -28.57 10.92 4.55
CA ILE A 53 -30.01 10.83 4.27
C ILE A 53 -30.66 9.98 5.35
N GLU A 54 -31.68 10.53 5.99
CA GLU A 54 -32.50 9.84 6.97
C GLU A 54 -33.65 9.14 6.26
N ILE A 55 -33.66 7.81 6.32
CA ILE A 55 -34.78 6.98 5.83
C ILE A 55 -35.50 6.42 7.05
N TYR A 56 -36.81 6.61 7.11
CA TYR A 56 -37.65 6.04 8.15
C TYR A 56 -38.35 4.79 7.62
N ILE A 57 -38.07 3.64 8.21
CA ILE A 57 -38.73 2.36 7.92
C ILE A 57 -39.39 1.90 9.21
N ASN A 58 -40.71 1.74 9.25
CA ASN A 58 -41.46 1.35 10.45
C ASN A 58 -41.14 2.23 11.68
N ASN A 59 -41.04 3.55 11.49
CA ASN A 59 -40.60 4.53 12.50
C ASN A 59 -39.16 4.37 13.02
N GLU A 60 -38.37 3.46 12.48
CA GLU A 60 -36.95 3.35 12.78
C GLU A 60 -36.11 4.18 11.80
N LYS A 61 -35.19 4.97 12.37
CA LYS A 61 -34.31 5.87 11.64
C LYS A 61 -33.08 5.12 11.13
N VAL A 62 -32.92 5.06 9.82
CA VAL A 62 -31.76 4.51 9.11
C VAL A 62 -30.98 5.66 8.46
N LEU A 63 -29.67 5.71 8.67
CA LEU A 63 -28.79 6.75 8.15
C LEU A 63 -27.97 6.21 6.98
N ILE A 64 -28.06 6.84 5.82
CA ILE A 64 -27.23 6.51 4.65
C ILE A 64 -26.14 7.58 4.48
N PRO A 65 -24.85 7.20 4.46
CA PRO A 65 -23.74 8.14 4.25
C PRO A 65 -23.84 8.88 2.90
N ALA A 66 -23.52 10.17 2.88
CA ALA A 66 -23.65 11.02 1.69
C ALA A 66 -22.75 10.59 0.50
N GLN A 67 -21.61 9.96 0.78
CA GLN A 67 -20.70 9.40 -0.23
C GLN A 67 -21.34 8.27 -1.07
N PHE A 68 -22.47 7.72 -0.62
CA PHE A 68 -23.18 6.63 -1.28
C PHE A 68 -24.05 7.09 -2.46
N LEU A 69 -24.35 8.39 -2.53
CA LEU A 69 -25.21 8.96 -3.58
C LEU A 69 -24.45 9.26 -4.87
N SER A 70 -23.12 9.42 -4.81
CA SER A 70 -22.32 9.73 -6.00
C SER A 70 -22.24 8.58 -7.01
N SER A 71 -22.57 7.35 -6.61
CA SER A 71 -22.63 6.18 -7.50
C SER A 71 -24.01 5.92 -8.11
N LEU A 72 -25.06 6.64 -7.67
CA LEU A 72 -26.43 6.43 -8.14
C LEU A 72 -26.76 7.43 -9.25
N LYS A 73 -27.00 6.92 -10.48
CA LYS A 73 -27.51 7.75 -11.58
C LYS A 73 -28.99 8.06 -11.36
N LEU A 74 -29.33 9.34 -11.45
CA LEU A 74 -30.70 9.84 -11.49
C LEU A 74 -31.28 9.62 -12.89
N GLU A 75 -32.27 8.73 -13.00
CA GLU A 75 -33.22 8.75 -14.11
C GLU A 75 -34.58 9.18 -13.55
N ASN A 76 -35.09 10.32 -14.05
CA ASN A 76 -36.45 10.80 -13.78
C ASN A 76 -36.85 10.92 -12.29
N GLY A 77 -35.90 11.30 -11.42
CA GLY A 77 -36.19 11.55 -10.01
C GLY A 77 -36.37 10.30 -9.14
N TYR A 78 -36.09 9.11 -9.68
CA TYR A 78 -36.09 7.84 -8.93
C TYR A 78 -34.69 7.21 -8.93
N TYR A 79 -34.31 6.60 -7.81
CA TYR A 79 -33.05 5.87 -7.68
C TYR A 79 -33.23 4.44 -8.21
N LYS A 80 -32.54 4.09 -9.30
CA LYS A 80 -32.53 2.71 -9.82
C LYS A 80 -31.26 1.99 -9.35
N ILE A 81 -31.42 1.11 -8.37
CA ILE A 81 -30.35 0.24 -7.88
C ILE A 81 -30.24 -0.94 -8.86
N THR A 82 -29.08 -1.11 -9.50
CA THR A 82 -28.82 -2.24 -10.41
C THR A 82 -28.17 -3.40 -9.65
N SER A 83 -28.56 -4.62 -10.02
CA SER A 83 -28.38 -5.88 -9.26
C SER A 83 -26.95 -6.40 -9.09
N LYS A 84 -25.92 -5.57 -9.27
CA LYS A 84 -24.52 -5.98 -9.04
C LYS A 84 -23.97 -5.57 -7.66
N ASP A 85 -24.70 -4.73 -6.94
CA ASP A 85 -24.30 -4.31 -5.61
C ASP A 85 -25.07 -5.13 -4.57
N SER A 86 -24.37 -6.02 -3.87
CA SER A 86 -24.86 -6.68 -2.66
C SER A 86 -24.79 -5.72 -1.48
N PHE A 87 -25.93 -5.37 -0.87
CA PHE A 87 -25.99 -4.44 0.26
C PHE A 87 -26.17 -5.16 1.59
N PHE A 88 -25.47 -4.67 2.62
CA PHE A 88 -25.69 -5.05 4.01
C PHE A 88 -26.59 -4.00 4.67
N ILE A 89 -27.84 -4.37 4.99
CA ILE A 89 -28.69 -3.55 5.87
C ILE A 89 -28.46 -4.07 7.29
N HIS A 90 -27.69 -3.33 8.08
CA HIS A 90 -27.53 -3.63 9.50
C HIS A 90 -28.76 -3.15 10.26
N THR A 91 -29.64 -4.07 10.65
CA THR A 91 -30.63 -3.80 11.69
C THR A 91 -29.90 -3.62 13.01
N LYS A 92 -30.31 -2.59 13.75
CA LYS A 92 -29.61 -2.01 14.89
C LYS A 92 -29.74 -2.88 16.14
N ASN A 93 -29.27 -4.12 16.09
CA ASN A 93 -29.07 -4.94 17.27
C ASN A 93 -27.58 -5.15 17.51
N LYS A 94 -27.01 -4.23 18.31
CA LYS A 94 -25.89 -4.45 19.25
C LYS A 94 -24.68 -5.28 18.76
N ILE A 95 -24.32 -5.19 17.50
CA ILE A 95 -22.99 -5.61 17.04
C ILE A 95 -22.06 -4.43 17.33
N SER A 96 -21.14 -4.62 18.28
CA SER A 96 -20.21 -3.57 18.73
C SER A 96 -19.46 -2.98 17.52
N ASN A 97 -19.27 -1.65 17.51
CA ASN A 97 -18.56 -0.95 16.45
C ASN A 97 -17.18 -1.56 16.11
N GLU A 98 -16.61 -2.35 17.02
CA GLU A 98 -15.36 -3.10 16.89
C GLU A 98 -15.34 -4.04 15.67
N PHE A 99 -16.46 -4.67 15.30
CA PHE A 99 -16.52 -5.62 14.18
C PHE A 99 -16.40 -4.96 12.80
N ILE A 100 -16.84 -3.70 12.67
CA ILE A 100 -16.72 -2.93 11.41
C ILE A 100 -15.26 -2.52 11.16
N TYR A 101 -14.49 -2.30 12.22
CA TYR A 101 -13.07 -1.94 12.09
C TYR A 101 -12.19 -3.12 11.64
N LEU A 102 -12.51 -4.37 12.02
CA LEU A 102 -11.70 -5.55 11.72
C LEU A 102 -11.79 -6.00 10.26
N LYS A 103 -12.99 -5.94 9.65
CA LYS A 103 -13.15 -6.23 8.20
C LYS A 103 -12.27 -5.31 7.32
N ASN A 104 -11.85 -4.15 7.83
CA ASN A 104 -11.00 -3.21 7.10
C ASN A 104 -9.51 -3.61 7.07
N PHE A 105 -9.08 -4.64 7.81
CA PHE A 105 -7.67 -5.07 7.83
C PHE A 105 -7.32 -6.07 6.72
N TRP A 106 -8.33 -6.63 6.07
CA TRP A 106 -8.20 -7.60 4.99
C TRP A 106 -8.98 -7.12 3.76
N ASN A 107 -8.44 -7.35 2.56
CA ASN A 107 -9.21 -7.10 1.34
C ASN A 107 -10.09 -8.30 0.97
N GLU A 108 -10.94 -8.15 -0.04
CA GLU A 108 -11.88 -9.18 -0.52
C GLU A 108 -11.20 -10.49 -0.95
N VAL A 109 -9.89 -10.46 -1.20
CA VAL A 109 -9.07 -11.61 -1.62
C VAL A 109 -8.20 -12.10 -0.45
N ASN A 110 -8.58 -11.82 0.80
CA ASN A 110 -7.89 -12.23 2.03
C ASN A 110 -6.40 -11.86 2.05
N ASN A 111 -6.01 -10.70 1.49
CA ASN A 111 -4.68 -10.14 1.70
C ASN A 111 -4.72 -9.16 2.86
N PHE A 112 -3.70 -9.20 3.71
CA PHE A 112 -3.56 -8.23 4.79
C PHE A 112 -3.27 -6.84 4.24
N ILE A 113 -4.16 -5.88 4.50
CA ILE A 113 -4.03 -4.46 4.13
C ILE A 113 -3.81 -3.54 5.34
N GLY A 114 -4.02 -4.06 6.56
CA GLY A 114 -3.82 -3.28 7.77
C GLY A 114 -4.74 -2.05 7.85
N PRO A 115 -4.39 -1.05 8.68
CA PRO A 115 -5.14 0.21 8.75
C PRO A 115 -4.92 1.10 7.52
N PHE A 116 -4.19 0.63 6.51
CA PHE A 116 -3.73 1.44 5.38
C PHE A 116 -4.71 1.43 4.20
N GLY A 117 -5.73 0.58 4.23
CA GLY A 117 -6.74 0.46 3.18
C GLY A 117 -6.24 -0.12 1.84
N HIS A 118 -4.92 -0.29 1.68
CA HIS A 118 -4.32 -0.79 0.44
C HIS A 118 -3.12 -1.71 0.71
N LYS A 119 -3.13 -2.88 0.06
CA LYS A 119 -2.14 -3.96 0.19
C LYS A 119 -0.70 -3.47 0.02
N LEU A 120 -0.45 -2.67 -1.02
CA LEU A 120 0.90 -2.24 -1.38
C LEU A 120 1.45 -1.19 -0.40
N VAL A 121 0.59 -0.34 0.16
CA VAL A 121 0.97 0.64 1.20
C VAL A 121 1.35 -0.10 2.48
N ALA A 122 0.54 -1.07 2.89
CA ALA A 122 0.84 -1.93 4.03
C ALA A 122 2.18 -2.67 3.86
N SER A 123 2.40 -3.22 2.67
CA SER A 123 3.62 -3.94 2.33
C SER A 123 4.86 -3.05 2.40
N GLY A 124 4.79 -1.83 1.88
CA GLY A 124 5.89 -0.87 1.95
C GLY A 124 6.23 -0.47 3.38
N PHE A 125 5.21 -0.14 4.16
CA PHE A 125 5.37 0.16 5.59
C PHE A 125 6.02 -1.00 6.36
N LEU A 126 5.50 -2.22 6.20
CA LEU A 126 6.01 -3.41 6.87
C LEU A 126 7.43 -3.78 6.43
N SER A 127 7.77 -3.55 5.16
CA SER A 127 9.13 -3.76 4.63
C SER A 127 10.14 -2.80 5.28
N ILE A 128 9.79 -1.51 5.41
CA ILE A 128 10.62 -0.50 6.09
C ILE A 128 10.90 -0.92 7.54
N ILE A 129 9.84 -1.28 8.26
CA ILE A 129 9.95 -1.71 9.67
C ILE A 129 10.78 -2.98 9.81
N THR A 130 10.59 -3.94 8.91
CA THR A 130 11.34 -5.19 8.91
C THR A 130 12.83 -4.95 8.76
N ILE A 131 13.23 -4.10 7.80
CA ILE A 131 14.64 -3.73 7.60
C ILE A 131 15.17 -3.00 8.85
N LEU A 132 14.39 -2.10 9.44
CA LEU A 132 14.77 -1.37 10.65
C LEU A 132 15.05 -2.33 11.82
N PHE A 133 14.13 -3.24 12.13
CA PHE A 133 14.31 -4.19 13.23
C PHE A 133 15.40 -5.22 12.95
N PHE A 134 15.57 -5.65 11.71
CA PHE A 134 16.65 -6.56 11.35
C PHE A 134 18.03 -5.92 11.58
N CYS A 135 18.22 -4.68 11.15
CA CYS A 135 19.44 -3.93 11.43
C CYS A 135 19.63 -3.70 12.94
N ALA A 136 18.57 -3.35 13.68
CA ALA A 136 18.63 -3.18 15.13
C ALA A 136 19.03 -4.48 15.85
N TYR A 137 18.50 -5.62 15.40
CA TYR A 137 18.89 -6.95 15.87
C TYR A 137 20.37 -7.21 15.61
N LEU A 138 20.85 -6.92 14.39
CA LEU A 138 22.22 -7.20 14.00
C LEU A 138 23.24 -6.29 14.72
N TYR A 139 22.95 -4.99 14.89
CA TYR A 139 23.95 -4.00 15.28
C TYR A 139 23.71 -3.35 16.65
N PHE A 140 22.56 -3.57 17.29
CA PHE A 140 22.23 -2.94 18.58
C PHE A 140 21.89 -3.95 19.69
N ARG A 141 20.70 -4.57 19.67
CA ARG A 141 20.26 -5.52 20.72
C ARG A 141 19.46 -6.68 20.16
N ARG A 142 19.66 -7.88 20.73
CA ARG A 142 18.98 -9.11 20.26
C ARG A 142 17.47 -9.10 20.45
N ILE A 143 16.93 -8.33 21.39
CA ILE A 143 15.47 -8.23 21.63
C ILE A 143 14.68 -7.77 20.39
N PHE A 144 15.32 -7.01 19.50
CA PHE A 144 14.71 -6.57 18.25
C PHE A 144 14.42 -7.72 17.27
N LEU A 145 14.94 -8.93 17.51
CA LEU A 145 14.58 -10.13 16.76
C LEU A 145 13.08 -10.41 16.81
N ILE A 146 12.44 -10.18 17.97
CA ILE A 146 10.99 -10.36 18.13
C ILE A 146 10.24 -9.39 17.20
N GLY A 147 10.65 -8.12 17.20
CA GLY A 147 10.08 -7.10 16.31
C GLY A 147 10.24 -7.46 14.84
N PHE A 148 11.42 -7.97 14.45
CA PHE A 148 11.70 -8.45 13.10
C PHE A 148 10.80 -9.62 12.69
N ILE A 149 10.68 -10.65 13.53
CA ILE A 149 9.84 -11.83 13.23
C ILE A 149 8.39 -11.41 13.03
N ILE A 150 7.86 -10.59 13.94
CA ILE A 150 6.49 -10.07 13.88
C ILE A 150 6.27 -9.28 12.58
N SER A 151 7.13 -8.30 12.29
CA SER A 151 6.93 -7.45 11.10
C SER A 151 7.13 -8.21 9.78
N PHE A 152 8.05 -9.19 9.76
CA PHE A 152 8.27 -10.03 8.59
C PHE A 152 7.08 -10.97 8.34
N LEU A 153 6.54 -11.60 9.38
CA LEU A 153 5.35 -12.43 9.24
C LEU A 153 4.14 -11.58 8.80
N SER A 154 3.95 -10.39 9.36
CA SER A 154 2.94 -9.44 8.85
C SER A 154 3.16 -9.10 7.37
N LEU A 155 4.41 -8.91 6.93
CA LEU A 155 4.73 -8.66 5.53
C LEU A 155 4.35 -9.87 4.66
N VAL A 156 4.61 -11.09 5.11
CA VAL A 156 4.22 -12.31 4.40
C VAL A 156 2.71 -12.43 4.26
N LEU A 157 1.94 -12.08 5.30
CA LEU A 157 0.47 -12.06 5.27
C LEU A 157 -0.11 -11.04 4.27
N THR A 158 0.69 -10.06 3.84
CA THR A 158 0.27 -9.18 2.74
C THR A 158 0.23 -9.92 1.42
N PHE A 159 0.92 -11.06 1.22
CA PHE A 159 1.07 -11.73 -0.09
C PHE A 159 1.50 -10.79 -1.22
N SER A 160 2.34 -9.80 -0.91
CA SER A 160 2.83 -8.83 -1.87
C SER A 160 3.96 -9.41 -2.72
N LYS A 161 3.70 -9.50 -4.03
CA LYS A 161 4.61 -10.12 -5.01
C LYS A 161 5.89 -9.31 -5.26
N SER A 162 5.86 -8.00 -5.02
CA SER A 162 7.05 -7.13 -5.16
C SER A 162 7.81 -7.03 -3.84
N TYR A 163 7.12 -6.70 -2.74
CA TYR A 163 7.77 -6.35 -1.49
C TYR A 163 8.39 -7.52 -0.73
N ILE A 164 7.75 -8.68 -0.70
CA ILE A 164 8.29 -9.87 0.01
C ILE A 164 9.65 -10.28 -0.56
N PRO A 165 9.81 -10.55 -1.87
CA PRO A 165 11.09 -11.01 -2.40
C PRO A 165 12.18 -9.93 -2.34
N ILE A 166 11.84 -8.66 -2.61
CA ILE A 166 12.81 -7.56 -2.55
C ILE A 166 13.31 -7.35 -1.12
N THR A 167 12.40 -7.35 -0.14
CA THR A 167 12.78 -7.24 1.28
C THR A 167 13.65 -8.42 1.70
N THR A 168 13.25 -9.64 1.34
CA THR A 168 14.01 -10.87 1.64
C THR A 168 15.43 -10.80 1.06
N PHE A 169 15.56 -10.39 -0.21
CA PHE A 169 16.85 -10.17 -0.86
C PHE A 169 17.72 -9.16 -0.11
N ILE A 170 17.14 -8.02 0.28
CA ILE A 170 17.86 -6.99 1.04
C ILE A 170 18.30 -7.50 2.41
N LEU A 171 17.47 -8.28 3.12
CA LEU A 171 17.85 -8.88 4.40
C LEU A 171 19.05 -9.83 4.24
N PHE A 172 19.07 -10.66 3.19
CA PHE A 172 20.22 -11.51 2.87
C PHE A 172 21.48 -10.70 2.55
N LEU A 173 21.36 -9.65 1.74
CA LEU A 173 22.48 -8.75 1.44
C LEU A 173 23.04 -8.12 2.71
N ILE A 174 22.20 -7.55 3.57
CA ILE A 174 22.60 -6.96 4.84
C ILE A 174 23.36 -7.98 5.71
N TYR A 175 22.82 -9.20 5.80
CA TYR A 175 23.42 -10.28 6.58
C TYR A 175 24.81 -10.67 6.06
N PHE A 176 24.95 -10.94 4.76
CA PHE A 176 26.22 -11.37 4.18
C PHE A 176 27.27 -10.25 4.13
N LEU A 177 26.85 -9.00 3.91
CA LEU A 177 27.74 -7.83 4.00
C LEU A 177 28.28 -7.66 5.42
N LYS A 178 27.44 -7.85 6.45
CA LYS A 178 27.91 -7.84 7.85
C LYS A 178 28.96 -8.91 8.10
N LYS A 179 28.77 -10.10 7.53
CA LYS A 179 29.69 -11.24 7.64
C LYS A 179 30.91 -11.14 6.73
N LYS A 180 30.98 -10.13 5.84
CA LYS A 180 31.99 -10.00 4.78
C LYS A 180 32.09 -11.26 3.90
N ASN A 181 30.97 -11.96 3.70
CA ASN A 181 30.91 -13.19 2.91
C ASN A 181 30.52 -12.87 1.46
N PHE A 182 31.51 -12.63 0.61
CA PHE A 182 31.31 -12.27 -0.80
C PHE A 182 30.60 -13.34 -1.62
N ILE A 183 30.83 -14.63 -1.34
CA ILE A 183 30.15 -15.74 -2.00
C ILE A 183 28.65 -15.67 -1.69
N GLY A 184 28.28 -15.43 -0.43
CA GLY A 184 26.88 -15.27 -0.03
C GLY A 184 26.20 -14.06 -0.69
N ILE A 185 26.92 -12.95 -0.88
CA ILE A 185 26.43 -11.78 -1.60
C ILE A 185 26.14 -12.13 -3.06
N PHE A 186 27.11 -12.75 -3.75
CA PHE A 186 26.97 -13.15 -5.14
C PHE A 186 25.80 -14.13 -5.33
N LEU A 187 25.70 -15.14 -4.45
CA LEU A 187 24.60 -16.11 -4.46
C LEU A 187 23.24 -15.43 -4.26
N SER A 188 23.14 -14.47 -3.34
CA SER A 188 21.90 -13.74 -3.09
C SER A 188 21.44 -12.95 -4.31
N ILE A 189 22.37 -12.28 -5.00
CA ILE A 189 22.10 -11.55 -6.24
C ILE A 189 21.66 -12.51 -7.34
N PHE A 190 22.38 -13.61 -7.51
CA PHE A 190 22.07 -14.62 -8.52
C PHE A 190 20.67 -15.23 -8.32
N ILE A 191 20.34 -15.64 -7.08
CA ILE A 191 19.01 -16.18 -6.73
C ILE A 191 17.93 -15.13 -6.98
N PHE A 192 18.15 -13.88 -6.60
CA PHE A 192 17.18 -12.80 -6.82
C PHE A 192 16.93 -12.54 -8.31
N LEU A 193 17.97 -12.57 -9.14
CA LEU A 193 17.83 -12.42 -10.59
C LEU A 193 17.03 -13.58 -11.21
N ILE A 194 17.35 -14.83 -10.86
CA ILE A 194 16.59 -16.01 -11.32
C ILE A 194 15.12 -15.89 -10.93
N PHE A 195 14.87 -15.54 -9.67
CA PHE A 195 13.51 -15.41 -9.16
C PHE A 195 12.74 -14.26 -9.84
N SER A 196 13.41 -13.14 -10.12
CA SER A 196 12.81 -12.00 -10.82
C SER A 196 12.41 -12.37 -12.26
N ILE A 197 13.26 -13.11 -12.97
CA ILE A 197 12.95 -13.65 -14.31
C ILE A 197 11.75 -14.60 -14.21
N PHE A 198 11.75 -15.51 -13.24
CA PHE A 198 10.64 -16.44 -13.04
C PHE A 198 9.29 -15.73 -12.80
N ILE A 199 9.27 -14.68 -11.96
CA ILE A 199 8.07 -13.86 -11.75
C ILE A 199 7.61 -13.21 -13.05
N LEU A 200 8.53 -12.67 -13.84
CA LEU A 200 8.18 -11.99 -15.09
C LEU A 200 7.46 -12.93 -16.06
N THR A 201 7.96 -14.17 -16.18
CA THR A 201 7.44 -15.19 -17.10
C THR A 201 6.11 -15.80 -16.63
N TYR A 202 5.94 -16.05 -15.33
CA TYR A 202 4.76 -16.76 -14.81
C TYR A 202 3.51 -15.87 -14.70
N PHE A 203 3.66 -14.55 -14.64
CA PHE A 203 2.57 -13.60 -14.40
C PHE A 203 2.14 -12.79 -15.64
N GLU A 204 2.05 -13.45 -16.79
CA GLU A 204 1.80 -12.89 -18.14
C GLU A 204 0.77 -11.75 -18.20
N LYS A 205 -0.45 -11.94 -17.67
CA LYS A 205 -1.51 -10.91 -17.76
C LYS A 205 -1.19 -9.63 -17.00
N THR A 206 -0.66 -9.73 -15.79
CA THR A 206 -0.24 -8.54 -15.02
C THR A 206 1.02 -7.90 -15.61
N SER A 207 1.86 -8.66 -16.30
CA SER A 207 3.06 -8.15 -16.97
C SER A 207 2.69 -7.26 -18.17
N ILE A 208 1.69 -7.63 -18.99
CA ILE A 208 1.26 -6.83 -20.14
C ILE A 208 0.69 -5.47 -19.71
N LEU A 209 -0.18 -5.45 -18.70
CA LEU A 209 -0.74 -4.20 -18.16
C LEU A 209 0.36 -3.25 -17.68
N ARG A 210 1.36 -3.77 -16.96
CA ARG A 210 2.51 -2.97 -16.50
C ARG A 210 3.36 -2.43 -17.64
N LEU A 211 3.60 -3.24 -18.68
CA LEU A 211 4.31 -2.77 -19.87
C LEU A 211 3.55 -1.64 -20.58
N ASN A 212 2.22 -1.71 -20.64
CA ASN A 212 1.40 -0.64 -21.19
C ASN A 212 1.49 0.65 -20.35
N PHE A 213 1.49 0.54 -19.02
CA PHE A 213 1.74 1.69 -18.14
C PHE A 213 3.12 2.32 -18.38
N TYR A 214 4.18 1.50 -18.52
CA TYR A 214 5.53 2.02 -18.74
C TYR A 214 5.64 2.70 -20.10
N LYS A 215 5.05 2.09 -21.14
CA LYS A 215 4.97 2.67 -22.48
C LYS A 215 4.24 4.01 -22.44
N ALA A 216 3.09 4.09 -21.76
CA ALA A 216 2.35 5.34 -21.61
C ALA A 216 3.20 6.42 -20.89
N GLY A 217 3.90 6.07 -19.81
CA GLY A 217 4.82 7.00 -19.14
C GLY A 217 5.91 7.53 -20.07
N ILE A 218 6.55 6.66 -20.85
CA ILE A 218 7.57 7.07 -21.82
C ILE A 218 6.97 7.99 -22.90
N GLU A 219 5.77 7.68 -23.39
CA GLU A 219 5.06 8.51 -24.37
C GLU A 219 4.66 9.89 -23.80
N ILE A 220 4.31 9.95 -22.51
CA ILE A 220 4.06 11.22 -21.82
C ILE A 220 5.36 12.03 -21.69
N PHE A 221 6.46 11.41 -21.29
CA PHE A 221 7.78 12.05 -21.23
C PHE A 221 8.17 12.72 -22.55
N TYR A 222 7.94 12.04 -23.68
CA TYR A 222 8.26 12.60 -25.01
C TYR A 222 7.49 13.87 -25.36
N LYS A 223 6.39 14.20 -24.66
CA LYS A 223 5.66 15.46 -24.85
C LYS A 223 6.37 16.67 -24.25
N SER A 224 7.11 16.47 -23.16
CA SER A 224 7.86 17.53 -22.47
C SER A 224 9.13 16.95 -21.83
N PRO A 225 10.17 16.65 -22.63
CA PRO A 225 11.30 15.85 -22.16
C PRO A 225 12.21 16.59 -21.17
N ILE A 226 12.23 17.92 -21.19
CA ILE A 226 13.15 18.70 -20.35
C ILE A 226 12.60 18.89 -18.94
N PHE A 227 11.37 19.42 -18.83
CA PHE A 227 10.74 19.81 -17.57
C PHE A 227 9.56 18.94 -17.17
N GLY A 228 9.15 18.00 -18.01
CA GLY A 228 7.99 17.16 -17.77
C GLY A 228 6.67 17.91 -17.95
N ILE A 229 5.58 17.20 -17.70
CA ILE A 229 4.21 17.72 -17.84
C ILE A 229 3.69 18.40 -16.55
N GLY A 230 4.50 18.44 -15.48
CA GLY A 230 4.11 18.93 -14.17
C GLY A 230 3.64 17.81 -13.23
N TYR A 231 3.79 18.05 -11.93
CA TYR A 231 3.44 17.09 -10.88
C TYR A 231 1.94 16.79 -10.87
N ASN A 232 1.58 15.51 -10.73
CA ASN A 232 0.21 15.02 -10.61
C ASN A 232 -0.67 15.27 -11.85
N HIS A 233 -0.07 15.36 -13.05
CA HIS A 233 -0.77 15.46 -14.33
C HIS A 233 -0.73 14.19 -15.18
N VAL A 234 0.00 13.15 -14.75
CA VAL A 234 0.10 11.87 -15.47
C VAL A 234 -1.28 11.24 -15.70
N SER A 235 -2.21 11.39 -14.74
CA SER A 235 -3.56 10.85 -14.83
C SER A 235 -4.34 11.34 -16.04
N ASP A 236 -4.17 12.62 -16.39
CA ASP A 236 -4.88 13.27 -17.49
C ASP A 236 -4.55 12.61 -18.85
N TYR A 237 -3.33 12.09 -18.95
CA TYR A 237 -2.85 11.39 -20.14
C TYR A 237 -3.19 9.90 -20.11
N LEU A 238 -3.18 9.27 -18.93
CA LEU A 238 -3.52 7.86 -18.78
C LEU A 238 -5.01 7.57 -19.04
N GLU A 239 -5.90 8.55 -18.86
CA GLU A 239 -7.34 8.36 -19.08
C GLU A 239 -7.66 7.81 -20.48
N ASN A 240 -6.93 8.24 -21.51
CA ASN A 240 -7.10 7.75 -22.88
C ASN A 240 -6.68 6.28 -23.02
N TYR A 241 -5.57 5.86 -22.40
CA TYR A 241 -5.14 4.45 -22.42
C TYR A 241 -6.14 3.56 -21.68
N MET A 242 -6.71 4.06 -20.58
CA MET A 242 -7.74 3.35 -19.81
C MET A 242 -9.03 3.19 -20.64
N LYS A 243 -9.47 4.24 -21.33
CA LYS A 243 -10.64 4.19 -22.25
C LYS A 243 -10.45 3.19 -23.39
N LEU A 244 -9.21 3.04 -23.87
CA LEU A 244 -8.83 2.05 -24.89
C LEU A 244 -8.67 0.62 -24.33
N GLY A 245 -8.85 0.42 -23.02
CA GLY A 245 -8.69 -0.89 -22.36
C GLY A 245 -7.24 -1.38 -22.30
N LEU A 246 -6.25 -0.50 -22.51
CA LEU A 246 -4.83 -0.84 -22.48
C LEU A 246 -4.28 -0.93 -21.06
N ILE A 247 -4.91 -0.22 -20.12
CA ILE A 247 -4.58 -0.20 -18.69
C ILE A 247 -5.86 -0.29 -17.86
N ASP A 248 -5.74 -0.64 -16.58
CA ASP A 248 -6.86 -0.90 -15.67
C ASP A 248 -7.21 0.27 -14.73
N ASN A 249 -6.37 1.31 -14.68
CA ASN A 249 -6.62 2.56 -13.96
C ASN A 249 -5.80 3.70 -14.54
N ALA A 250 -6.17 4.95 -14.24
CA ALA A 250 -5.51 6.15 -14.75
C ALA A 250 -4.84 7.00 -13.65
N PHE A 251 -4.40 6.40 -12.54
CA PHE A 251 -3.84 7.17 -11.41
C PHE A 251 -2.33 7.40 -11.52
N HIS A 252 -1.58 6.40 -11.99
CA HIS A 252 -0.12 6.44 -12.08
C HIS A 252 0.43 5.35 -13.00
N THR A 253 1.70 5.43 -13.39
CA THR A 253 2.36 4.46 -14.29
C THR A 253 2.85 3.17 -13.60
N HIS A 254 2.46 2.96 -12.33
CA HIS A 254 2.90 1.82 -11.49
C HIS A 254 4.43 1.66 -11.42
N ASN A 255 5.17 2.75 -11.62
CA ASN A 255 6.62 2.79 -11.57
C ASN A 255 7.09 4.22 -11.28
N ILE A 256 7.83 4.41 -10.19
CA ILE A 256 8.27 5.74 -9.74
C ILE A 256 9.16 6.42 -10.78
N TYR A 257 9.90 5.64 -11.58
CA TYR A 257 10.85 6.18 -12.54
C TYR A 257 10.11 6.76 -13.74
N THR A 258 9.11 6.06 -14.27
CA THR A 258 8.31 6.57 -15.39
C THR A 258 7.42 7.73 -14.95
N ASP A 259 6.89 7.71 -13.72
CA ASP A 259 6.16 8.86 -13.16
C ASP A 259 7.10 10.07 -13.01
N ALA A 260 8.22 9.93 -12.30
CA ALA A 260 9.16 11.04 -12.09
C ALA A 260 9.69 11.59 -13.42
N LEU A 261 10.02 10.72 -14.37
CA LEU A 261 10.47 11.12 -15.70
C LEU A 261 9.38 11.87 -16.48
N SER A 262 8.13 11.41 -16.41
CA SER A 262 6.99 12.06 -17.08
C SER A 262 6.68 13.43 -16.48
N GLU A 263 6.60 13.52 -15.15
CA GLU A 263 6.15 14.71 -14.43
C GLU A 263 7.20 15.81 -14.38
N THR A 264 8.48 15.43 -14.28
CA THR A 264 9.57 16.39 -14.01
C THR A 264 10.60 16.49 -15.15
N GLY A 265 10.46 15.66 -16.18
CA GLY A 265 11.40 15.59 -17.29
C GLY A 265 12.76 15.07 -16.86
N ILE A 266 13.73 15.15 -17.78
CA ILE A 266 15.08 14.63 -17.53
C ILE A 266 15.80 15.38 -16.40
N ILE A 267 15.53 16.68 -16.23
CA ILE A 267 16.18 17.49 -15.20
C ILE A 267 15.75 17.03 -13.80
N GLY A 268 14.44 16.98 -13.54
CA GLY A 268 13.93 16.55 -12.25
C GLY A 268 14.21 15.08 -11.97
N PHE A 269 14.16 14.23 -13.00
CA PHE A 269 14.52 12.81 -12.89
C PHE A 269 15.98 12.60 -12.47
N ILE A 270 16.93 13.35 -13.04
CA ILE A 270 18.34 13.29 -12.64
C ILE A 270 18.52 13.75 -11.19
N ILE A 271 17.87 14.86 -10.80
CA ILE A 271 17.92 15.37 -9.41
C ILE A 271 17.37 14.32 -8.44
N PHE A 272 16.24 13.68 -8.79
CA PHE A 272 15.65 12.59 -8.04
C PHE A 272 16.66 11.44 -7.83
N LEU A 273 17.24 10.92 -8.92
CA LEU A 273 18.21 9.82 -8.84
C LEU A 273 19.42 10.19 -7.99
N ILE A 274 20.06 11.33 -8.28
CA ILE A 274 21.25 11.78 -7.55
C ILE A 274 20.94 11.90 -6.06
N THR A 275 19.80 12.50 -5.70
CA THR A 275 19.42 12.72 -4.31
C THR A 275 19.26 11.40 -3.54
N TYR A 276 18.48 10.46 -4.08
CA TYR A 276 18.25 9.18 -3.41
C TYR A 276 19.51 8.32 -3.35
N PHE A 277 20.29 8.23 -4.44
CA PHE A 277 21.57 7.51 -4.43
C PHE A 277 22.58 8.14 -3.46
N TYR A 278 22.71 9.46 -3.45
CA TYR A 278 23.57 10.18 -2.52
C TYR A 278 23.22 9.85 -1.08
N PHE A 279 21.94 9.94 -0.69
CA PHE A 279 21.52 9.62 0.66
C PHE A 279 21.71 8.14 1.01
N ALA A 280 21.40 7.22 0.09
CA ALA A 280 21.64 5.79 0.29
C ALA A 280 23.12 5.53 0.61
N ILE A 281 24.03 5.97 -0.26
CA ILE A 281 25.47 5.77 -0.09
C ILE A 281 25.97 6.44 1.19
N LYS A 282 25.57 7.69 1.45
CA LYS A 282 25.98 8.44 2.64
C LYS A 282 25.56 7.73 3.93
N PHE A 283 24.32 7.26 4.01
CA PHE A 283 23.81 6.58 5.19
C PHE A 283 24.42 5.20 5.38
N LEU A 284 24.60 4.43 4.30
CA LEU A 284 25.30 3.14 4.36
C LEU A 284 26.75 3.33 4.81
N PHE A 285 27.50 4.25 4.20
CA PHE A 285 28.89 4.52 4.56
C PHE A 285 29.03 4.94 6.02
N LYS A 286 28.25 5.93 6.47
CA LYS A 286 28.21 6.36 7.88
C LYS A 286 27.83 5.19 8.79
N GLY A 287 26.77 4.47 8.43
CA GLY A 287 26.22 3.37 9.21
C GLY A 287 27.21 2.23 9.43
N TYR A 288 27.87 1.77 8.37
CA TYR A 288 28.87 0.70 8.47
C TYR A 288 30.16 1.17 9.17
N LYS A 289 30.60 2.42 8.93
CA LYS A 289 31.78 3.00 9.60
C LYS A 289 31.56 3.15 11.11
N GLU A 290 30.41 3.67 11.52
CA GLU A 290 30.09 3.95 12.93
C GLU A 290 29.36 2.79 13.62
N LYS A 291 29.05 1.71 12.89
CA LYS A 291 28.15 0.62 13.33
C LYS A 291 26.79 1.13 13.82
N ASN A 292 26.30 2.23 13.27
CA ASN A 292 25.04 2.86 13.64
C ASN A 292 23.88 2.20 12.87
N PHE A 293 23.10 1.37 13.57
CA PHE A 293 22.00 0.62 12.95
C PHE A 293 20.96 1.52 12.27
N ILE A 294 20.64 2.71 12.81
CA ILE A 294 19.64 3.62 12.22
C ILE A 294 20.13 4.13 10.87
N SER A 295 21.43 4.49 10.77
CA SER A 295 22.02 4.91 9.50
C SER A 295 22.10 3.75 8.49
N ILE A 296 22.47 2.54 8.94
CA ILE A 296 22.45 1.34 8.07
C ILE A 296 21.03 1.09 7.55
N SER A 297 20.02 1.13 8.43
CA SER A 297 18.61 0.99 8.06
C SER A 297 18.17 2.05 7.08
N ALA A 298 18.45 3.33 7.33
CA ALA A 298 18.07 4.42 6.44
C ALA A 298 18.62 4.20 5.01
N GLY A 299 19.88 3.81 4.90
CA GLY A 299 20.50 3.49 3.62
C GLY A 299 19.82 2.33 2.88
N TRP A 300 19.58 1.22 3.57
CA TRP A 300 18.94 0.03 2.97
C TRP A 300 17.45 0.23 2.66
N ILE A 301 16.74 1.05 3.45
CA ILE A 301 15.36 1.44 3.16
C ILE A 301 15.29 2.22 1.85
N ILE A 302 16.22 3.17 1.63
CA ILE A 302 16.30 3.89 0.36
C ILE A 302 16.58 2.93 -0.80
N VAL A 303 17.53 2.01 -0.64
CA VAL A 303 17.80 0.97 -1.65
C VAL A 303 16.56 0.13 -1.92
N MET A 304 15.79 -0.24 -0.89
CA MET A 304 14.53 -0.97 -1.04
C MET A 304 13.51 -0.19 -1.86
N ILE A 305 13.36 1.10 -1.60
CA ILE A 305 12.42 1.96 -2.33
C ILE A 305 12.83 2.10 -3.80
N LEU A 306 14.12 2.26 -4.07
CA LEU A 306 14.63 2.32 -5.44
C LEU A 306 14.35 0.99 -6.19
N ILE A 307 14.61 -0.16 -5.57
CA ILE A 307 14.36 -1.46 -6.22
C ILE A 307 12.85 -1.72 -6.39
N THR A 308 12.05 -1.46 -5.35
CA THR A 308 10.59 -1.63 -5.42
C THR A 308 9.91 -0.63 -6.36
N GLY A 309 10.53 0.54 -6.55
CA GLY A 309 10.07 1.61 -7.43
C GLY A 309 9.95 1.23 -8.90
N PHE A 310 10.66 0.19 -9.35
CA PHE A 310 10.46 -0.37 -10.68
C PHE A 310 9.08 -0.98 -10.86
N PHE A 311 8.44 -1.44 -9.78
CA PHE A 311 7.23 -2.25 -9.83
C PHE A 311 6.00 -1.59 -9.21
N GLU A 312 6.17 -0.44 -8.56
CA GLU A 312 5.10 0.23 -7.82
C GLU A 312 5.38 1.72 -7.63
N LYS A 313 4.32 2.53 -7.51
CA LYS A 313 4.43 3.93 -7.05
C LYS A 313 4.41 3.99 -5.52
N ASN A 314 5.60 3.91 -4.93
CA ASN A 314 5.77 3.85 -3.47
C ASN A 314 6.02 5.20 -2.81
N LEU A 315 6.37 6.20 -3.60
CA LEU A 315 6.50 7.60 -3.20
C LEU A 315 5.16 8.32 -3.43
N ASP A 316 4.97 9.48 -2.80
CA ASP A 316 3.71 10.23 -2.73
C ASP A 316 2.64 9.54 -1.87
N ARG A 317 3.08 8.62 -1.00
CA ARG A 317 2.24 7.98 0.02
C ARG A 317 2.69 8.52 1.37
N ALA A 318 1.94 9.47 1.90
CA ALA A 318 2.29 10.23 3.12
C ALA A 318 2.86 9.36 4.26
N ILE A 319 2.27 8.18 4.51
CA ILE A 319 2.72 7.26 5.57
C ILE A 319 4.13 6.71 5.30
N ILE A 320 4.40 6.33 4.06
CA ILE A 320 5.71 5.80 3.65
C ILE A 320 6.74 6.93 3.70
N ASP A 321 6.43 8.08 3.10
CA ASP A 321 7.33 9.23 3.02
C ASP A 321 7.70 9.77 4.41
N LEU A 322 6.70 9.99 5.27
CA LEU A 322 6.92 10.43 6.66
C LEU A 322 7.81 9.46 7.43
N LEU A 323 7.60 8.15 7.26
CA LEU A 323 8.40 7.15 7.95
C LEU A 323 9.86 7.16 7.47
N ILE A 324 10.08 7.24 6.15
CA ILE A 324 11.42 7.32 5.56
C ILE A 324 12.15 8.57 6.06
N PHE A 325 11.53 9.74 5.92
CA PHE A 325 12.14 11.01 6.33
C PHE A 325 12.38 11.06 7.84
N SER A 326 11.49 10.46 8.65
CA SER A 326 11.71 10.33 10.10
C SER A 326 12.95 9.50 10.41
N ILE A 327 13.12 8.34 9.77
CA ILE A 327 14.29 7.47 9.95
C ILE A 327 15.57 8.17 9.45
N MET A 328 15.51 8.87 8.32
CA MET A 328 16.62 9.69 7.81
C MET A 328 16.99 10.81 8.77
N GLY A 329 16.00 11.50 9.35
CA GLY A 329 16.19 12.53 10.38
C GLY A 329 16.89 11.96 11.61
N LEU A 330 16.41 10.83 12.14
CA LEU A 330 17.04 10.12 13.26
C LEU A 330 18.46 9.66 12.94
N ALA A 331 18.72 9.21 11.71
CA ALA A 331 20.07 8.82 11.27
C ALA A 331 21.05 10.00 11.23
N ARG A 332 20.56 11.22 10.99
CA ARG A 332 21.37 12.45 10.97
C ARG A 332 21.46 13.15 12.32
N ALA A 333 20.51 12.92 13.23
CA ALA A 333 20.53 13.49 14.56
C ALA A 333 21.90 13.24 15.22
N LYS A 334 22.55 14.31 15.68
CA LYS A 334 23.79 14.19 16.45
C LYS A 334 23.46 13.42 17.72
N LYS A 335 24.35 12.51 18.15
CA LYS A 335 24.27 11.99 19.51
C LYS A 335 24.24 13.19 20.45
N PRO A 336 23.32 13.25 21.43
CA PRO A 336 23.38 14.31 22.43
C PRO A 336 24.79 14.29 23.04
N PRO A 337 25.38 15.46 23.32
CA PRO A 337 26.66 15.50 24.04
C PRO A 337 26.50 14.61 25.27
N ASN A 338 27.46 13.70 25.48
CA ASN A 338 27.45 12.83 26.64
C ASN A 338 27.35 13.74 27.87
N TRP A 339 26.24 13.65 28.60
CA TRP A 339 26.16 14.20 29.95
C TRP A 339 27.04 13.28 30.79
N GLN A 340 28.34 13.61 30.83
CA GLN A 340 29.31 12.98 31.72
C GLN A 340 29.04 13.39 33.16
#